data_AF-R9LC23-F1
#
_entry.id   AF-R9LC23-F1
#
_cell.length_a   1.000
_cell.length_b   1.000
_cell.length_c   1.000
_cell.angle_alpha   90.00
_cell.angle_beta   90.00
_cell.angle_gamma   90.00
#
_symmetry.space_group_name_H-M   'P 1'
#
loop_
_entity.id
_entity.type
_entity.pdbx_description
1 polymer ?
#
loop_
_entity_poly.entity_id
_entity_poly.type
_entity_poly.pdbx_seq_one_letter_code
_entity_poly.pdbx_strand_id
1 'polypeptide(L)'
;MLKLEKFDLPTEGEKITIQNGKLQVPNNPIIPFIEGDGTGRDIWKASKRVLDAAVEKAYGGEKKIAWYEVFAGEKAFNTYGEWLPADTLTAIREYIVAIKGPLTTPIGGGIRSLNVALRQELDLYVCLRPVRYFQGVPSPVKHPELVDMVIFRENTEDIYAGIEYKEGSEEVKKVLAFLQNEMGVKKIRFPETSGIGIKPVSEEGSKRLVRAAVEYAIKHGRKSVTLVHKGNIMKFTEGAFKNWGYEVAEAEFGDKVFTWAEYDRIKEQSGVDAANQAQKAAEAEGKIIVKDAIADIALQQVLTRPTDFDVIATLNLNGDYLSDALAAQVGGIGIAPGANINYVTGHAIFEATHGTAPKYADLDVVNPGSVILSGVMMLEHLGWQEAADLIYKGLEISINNKTVTYDFARLMDGATEVKCSEFADHVIKNM
;
A
#
# COMPACT_ATOMS: atom_id res chain seq x y z
N MET A 1 -19.56 -24.93 7.83
CA MET A 1 -19.72 -24.39 6.45
C MET A 1 -19.81 -22.89 6.58
N LEU A 2 -19.13 -22.13 5.71
CA LEU A 2 -19.29 -20.68 5.61
C LEU A 2 -20.79 -20.37 5.46
N LYS A 3 -21.31 -19.46 6.29
CA LYS A 3 -22.70 -18.99 6.20
C LYS A 3 -22.66 -17.48 6.01
N LEU A 4 -23.22 -17.03 4.91
CA LEU A 4 -23.43 -15.63 4.59
C LEU A 4 -24.93 -15.34 4.71
N GLU A 5 -25.28 -14.15 5.18
CA GLU A 5 -26.68 -13.76 5.42
C GLU A 5 -27.31 -13.03 4.23
N LYS A 6 -26.49 -12.29 3.47
CA LYS A 6 -26.88 -11.35 2.42
C LYS A 6 -26.35 -11.73 1.04
N PHE A 7 -25.23 -12.45 0.97
CA PHE A 7 -24.60 -12.83 -0.30
C PHE A 7 -24.75 -14.33 -0.56
N ASP A 8 -24.95 -14.70 -1.82
CA ASP A 8 -24.83 -16.09 -2.23
C ASP A 8 -23.36 -16.54 -2.14
N LEU A 9 -23.15 -17.84 -1.85
CA LEU A 9 -21.82 -18.43 -1.91
C LEU A 9 -21.34 -18.54 -3.37
N PRO A 10 -20.02 -18.47 -3.63
CA PRO A 10 -19.49 -18.70 -4.97
C PRO A 10 -19.86 -20.10 -5.46
N THR A 11 -20.28 -20.18 -6.72
CA THR A 11 -20.75 -21.41 -7.38
C THR A 11 -19.65 -22.14 -8.15
N GLU A 12 -18.50 -21.50 -8.35
CA GLU A 12 -17.31 -22.06 -9.00
C GLU A 12 -16.04 -21.72 -8.22
N GLY A 13 -14.98 -22.47 -8.48
CA GLY A 13 -13.64 -22.25 -7.92
C GLY A 13 -13.34 -23.00 -6.62
N GLU A 14 -12.09 -22.91 -6.20
CA GLU A 14 -11.56 -23.54 -4.99
C GLU A 14 -10.93 -22.49 -4.06
N LYS A 15 -10.95 -22.77 -2.75
CA LYS A 15 -10.39 -21.87 -1.75
C LYS A 15 -8.87 -21.89 -1.78
N ILE A 16 -8.26 -20.71 -1.66
CA ILE A 16 -6.87 -20.60 -1.24
C ILE A 16 -6.79 -21.08 0.22
N THR A 17 -5.75 -21.82 0.56
CA THR A 17 -5.49 -22.25 1.95
C THR A 17 -4.07 -21.88 2.37
N ILE A 18 -3.76 -21.98 3.65
CA ILE A 18 -2.41 -21.72 4.18
C ILE A 18 -1.86 -23.01 4.78
N GLN A 19 -0.66 -23.38 4.35
CA GLN A 19 0.09 -24.49 4.91
C GLN A 19 1.51 -24.02 5.23
N ASN A 20 1.95 -24.20 6.48
CA ASN A 20 3.27 -23.79 6.97
C ASN A 20 3.61 -22.31 6.65
N GLY A 21 2.65 -21.41 6.83
CA GLY A 21 2.82 -19.98 6.57
C GLY A 21 2.91 -19.59 5.09
N LYS A 22 2.63 -20.52 4.16
CA LYS A 22 2.62 -20.26 2.72
C LYS A 22 1.25 -20.51 2.13
N LEU A 23 0.85 -19.64 1.19
CA LEU A 23 -0.37 -19.82 0.42
C LEU A 23 -0.27 -21.07 -0.45
N GLN A 24 -1.32 -21.89 -0.39
CA GLN A 24 -1.58 -22.99 -1.31
C GLN A 24 -2.67 -22.50 -2.27
N VAL A 25 -2.26 -22.14 -3.48
CA VAL A 25 -3.13 -21.52 -4.47
C VAL A 25 -3.55 -22.59 -5.49
N PRO A 26 -4.85 -22.95 -5.58
CA PRO A 26 -5.34 -23.89 -6.60
C PRO A 26 -5.26 -23.26 -8.00
N ASN A 27 -5.56 -24.04 -9.04
CA ASN A 27 -5.58 -23.51 -10.41
C ASN A 27 -6.81 -22.62 -10.70
N ASN A 28 -7.88 -22.78 -9.93
CA ASN A 28 -9.16 -22.10 -10.06
C ASN A 28 -9.53 -21.31 -8.77
N PRO A 29 -8.66 -20.43 -8.24
CA PRO A 29 -8.88 -19.81 -6.95
C PRO A 29 -10.09 -18.88 -6.94
N ILE A 30 -10.88 -18.97 -5.87
CA ILE A 30 -11.94 -18.00 -5.58
C ILE A 30 -11.30 -16.72 -5.06
N ILE A 31 -11.54 -15.61 -5.76
CA ILE A 31 -11.02 -14.29 -5.37
C ILE A 31 -12.20 -13.33 -5.19
N PRO A 32 -12.52 -12.93 -3.95
CA PRO A 32 -13.46 -11.86 -3.71
C PRO A 32 -13.03 -10.56 -4.37
N PHE A 33 -13.98 -9.85 -4.99
CA PHE A 33 -13.74 -8.49 -5.47
C PHE A 33 -14.84 -7.53 -5.03
N ILE A 34 -14.45 -6.27 -4.80
CA ILE A 34 -15.38 -5.16 -4.60
C ILE A 34 -15.25 -4.25 -5.82
N GLU A 35 -16.32 -4.07 -6.59
CA GLU A 35 -16.32 -3.22 -7.80
C GLU A 35 -15.88 -1.77 -7.50
N GLY A 36 -16.29 -1.25 -6.35
CA GLY A 36 -16.04 0.12 -5.91
C GLY A 36 -17.10 1.12 -6.38
N ASP A 37 -17.03 2.32 -5.83
CA ASP A 37 -17.97 3.41 -6.09
C ASP A 37 -17.51 4.30 -7.26
N GLY A 38 -18.44 5.09 -7.81
CA GLY A 38 -18.15 6.01 -8.91
C GLY A 38 -17.51 5.32 -10.11
N THR A 39 -16.26 5.69 -10.42
CA THR A 39 -15.47 5.15 -11.54
C THR A 39 -15.01 3.71 -11.34
N GLY A 40 -15.20 3.12 -10.16
CA GLY A 40 -14.87 1.71 -9.89
C GLY A 40 -15.50 0.74 -10.90
N ARG A 41 -16.73 1.00 -11.35
CA ARG A 41 -17.45 0.18 -12.35
C ARG A 41 -16.70 0.08 -13.69
N ASP A 42 -16.24 1.21 -14.22
CA ASP A 42 -15.52 1.26 -15.50
C ASP A 42 -14.16 0.58 -15.35
N ILE A 43 -13.45 0.90 -14.27
CA ILE A 43 -12.11 0.39 -14.00
C ILE A 43 -12.14 -1.12 -13.79
N TRP A 44 -13.11 -1.64 -13.03
CA TRP A 44 -13.22 -3.07 -12.77
C TRP A 44 -13.51 -3.87 -14.04
N LYS A 45 -14.46 -3.42 -14.86
CA LYS A 45 -14.78 -4.07 -16.15
C LYS A 45 -13.55 -4.17 -17.06
N ALA A 46 -12.72 -3.13 -17.10
CA ALA A 46 -11.47 -3.14 -17.85
C ALA A 46 -10.41 -4.03 -17.21
N SER A 47 -10.16 -3.87 -15.90
CA SER A 47 -9.10 -4.57 -15.18
C SER A 47 -9.29 -6.08 -15.13
N LYS A 48 -10.53 -6.53 -14.90
CA LYS A 48 -10.88 -7.95 -14.89
C LYS A 48 -10.50 -8.63 -16.22
N ARG A 49 -10.79 -7.98 -17.35
CA ARG A 49 -10.47 -8.51 -18.70
C ARG A 49 -8.96 -8.64 -18.91
N VAL A 50 -8.18 -7.66 -18.46
CA VAL A 50 -6.72 -7.69 -18.53
C VAL A 50 -6.16 -8.85 -17.70
N LEU A 51 -6.63 -9.00 -16.46
CA LEU A 51 -6.20 -10.07 -15.56
C LEU A 51 -6.57 -11.45 -16.11
N ASP A 52 -7.81 -11.64 -16.55
CA ASP A 52 -8.28 -12.90 -17.13
C ASP A 52 -7.47 -13.28 -18.39
N ALA A 53 -7.21 -12.31 -19.28
CA ALA A 53 -6.44 -12.54 -20.51
C ALA A 53 -4.97 -12.90 -20.23
N ALA A 54 -4.35 -12.27 -19.23
CA ALA A 54 -2.97 -12.57 -18.85
C ALA A 54 -2.84 -13.97 -18.27
N VAL A 55 -3.77 -14.38 -17.39
CA VAL A 55 -3.81 -15.72 -16.81
C VAL A 55 -4.04 -16.78 -17.90
N GLU A 56 -5.03 -16.56 -18.77
CA GLU A 56 -5.30 -17.47 -19.90
C GLU A 56 -4.07 -17.64 -20.79
N LYS A 57 -3.41 -16.53 -21.15
CA LYS A 57 -2.24 -16.55 -22.05
C LYS A 57 -1.00 -17.16 -21.42
N ALA A 58 -0.75 -16.91 -20.12
CA ALA A 58 0.40 -17.45 -19.42
C ALA A 58 0.30 -18.98 -19.21
N TYR A 59 -0.91 -19.49 -18.97
CA TYR A 59 -1.11 -20.86 -18.52
C TYR A 59 -1.95 -21.72 -19.47
N GLY A 60 -2.27 -21.23 -20.67
CA GLY A 60 -2.98 -22.01 -21.71
C GLY A 60 -4.35 -22.57 -21.26
N GLY A 61 -5.04 -21.85 -20.38
CA GLY A 61 -6.32 -22.25 -19.80
C GLY A 61 -6.24 -23.23 -18.62
N GLU A 62 -5.04 -23.65 -18.19
CA GLU A 62 -4.87 -24.50 -17.00
C GLU A 62 -5.22 -23.79 -15.70
N LYS A 63 -5.06 -22.46 -15.66
CA LYS A 63 -5.42 -21.60 -14.52
C LYS A 63 -6.50 -20.61 -14.94
N LYS A 64 -7.41 -20.29 -14.02
CA LYS A 64 -8.50 -19.31 -14.19
C LYS A 64 -8.88 -18.71 -12.84
N ILE A 65 -9.16 -17.41 -12.76
CA ILE A 65 -9.67 -16.83 -11.53
C ILE A 65 -11.21 -17.02 -11.46
N ALA A 66 -11.69 -17.54 -10.33
CA ALA A 66 -13.12 -17.59 -10.01
C ALA A 66 -13.50 -16.33 -9.22
N TRP A 67 -13.89 -15.27 -9.94
CA TRP A 67 -14.24 -14.00 -9.34
C TRP A 67 -15.53 -14.07 -8.52
N TYR A 68 -15.49 -13.64 -7.26
CA TYR A 68 -16.63 -13.62 -6.37
C TYR A 68 -16.96 -12.19 -5.93
N GLU A 69 -18.10 -11.65 -6.36
CA GLU A 69 -18.45 -10.27 -5.99
C GLU A 69 -18.85 -10.18 -4.51
N VAL A 70 -18.25 -9.24 -3.79
CA VAL A 70 -18.63 -8.84 -2.43
C VAL A 70 -18.80 -7.33 -2.39
N PHE A 71 -19.57 -6.83 -1.41
CA PHE A 71 -20.11 -5.48 -1.48
C PHE A 71 -19.55 -4.58 -0.38
N ALA A 72 -19.08 -3.38 -0.75
CA ALA A 72 -18.84 -2.29 0.19
C ALA A 72 -19.13 -0.95 -0.52
N GLY A 73 -19.28 0.12 0.26
CA GLY A 73 -19.53 1.46 -0.26
C GLY A 73 -20.98 1.69 -0.65
N GLU A 74 -21.17 2.58 -1.63
CA GLU A 74 -22.48 3.02 -2.13
C GLU A 74 -23.29 1.84 -2.67
N LYS A 75 -22.65 0.91 -3.41
CA LYS A 75 -23.32 -0.28 -3.94
C LYS A 75 -23.89 -1.15 -2.81
N ALA A 76 -23.12 -1.37 -1.76
CA ALA A 76 -23.57 -2.13 -0.60
C ALA A 76 -24.73 -1.44 0.13
N PHE A 77 -24.63 -0.11 0.33
CA PHE A 77 -25.66 0.65 1.01
C PHE A 77 -27.00 0.61 0.25
N ASN A 78 -26.95 0.79 -1.07
CA ASN A 78 -28.14 0.76 -1.92
C ASN A 78 -28.79 -0.63 -1.98
N THR A 79 -28.00 -1.70 -1.95
CA THR A 79 -28.52 -3.08 -2.03
C THR A 79 -28.96 -3.64 -0.67
N TYR A 80 -28.23 -3.33 0.40
CA TYR A 80 -28.36 -4.02 1.69
C TYR A 80 -28.56 -3.09 2.91
N GLY A 81 -28.62 -1.78 2.70
CA GLY A 81 -28.77 -0.78 3.76
C GLY A 81 -27.53 -0.55 4.63
N GLU A 82 -26.39 -1.14 4.26
CA GLU A 82 -25.14 -1.11 5.03
C GLU A 82 -23.95 -0.74 4.14
N TRP A 83 -23.10 0.17 4.61
CA TRP A 83 -21.89 0.59 3.89
C TRP A 83 -20.80 -0.49 3.84
N LEU A 84 -20.75 -1.35 4.85
CA LEU A 84 -19.84 -2.50 4.91
C LEU A 84 -20.55 -3.67 5.60
N PRO A 85 -21.26 -4.51 4.83
CA PRO A 85 -21.88 -5.72 5.34
C PRO A 85 -20.86 -6.66 5.99
N ALA A 86 -21.24 -7.31 7.10
CA ALA A 86 -20.39 -8.28 7.80
C ALA A 86 -20.00 -9.48 6.92
N ASP A 87 -20.85 -9.84 5.97
CA ASP A 87 -20.59 -10.88 4.97
C ASP A 87 -19.35 -10.57 4.12
N THR A 88 -19.05 -9.30 3.83
CA THR A 88 -17.86 -8.90 3.07
C THR A 88 -16.59 -9.23 3.83
N LEU A 89 -16.55 -8.87 5.13
CA LEU A 89 -15.43 -9.23 5.99
C LEU A 89 -15.31 -10.75 6.15
N THR A 90 -16.44 -11.43 6.31
CA THR A 90 -16.50 -12.89 6.45
C THR A 90 -15.99 -13.61 5.20
N ALA A 91 -16.39 -13.16 4.01
CA ALA A 91 -15.91 -13.69 2.74
C ALA A 91 -14.40 -13.44 2.56
N ILE A 92 -13.91 -12.22 2.82
CA ILE A 92 -12.49 -11.92 2.65
C ILE A 92 -11.63 -12.73 3.64
N ARG A 93 -12.10 -12.96 4.87
CA ARG A 93 -11.45 -13.87 5.83
C ARG A 93 -11.42 -15.33 5.34
N GLU A 94 -12.51 -15.80 4.73
CA GLU A 94 -12.58 -17.19 4.25
C GLU A 94 -11.69 -17.43 3.01
N TYR A 95 -11.65 -16.47 2.08
CA TYR A 95 -10.99 -16.62 0.78
C TYR A 95 -9.60 -15.98 0.72
N ILE A 96 -9.14 -15.34 1.81
CA ILE A 96 -7.77 -14.87 2.09
C ILE A 96 -7.31 -13.69 1.22
N VAL A 97 -7.48 -13.77 -0.09
CA VAL A 97 -7.00 -12.77 -1.06
C VAL A 97 -8.18 -12.13 -1.77
N ALA A 98 -8.26 -10.80 -1.74
CA ALA A 98 -9.30 -10.03 -2.42
C ALA A 98 -8.72 -8.83 -3.18
N ILE A 99 -9.51 -8.28 -4.12
CA ILE A 99 -9.17 -7.04 -4.83
C ILE A 99 -10.33 -6.04 -4.77
N LYS A 100 -10.07 -4.74 -4.75
CA LYS A 100 -11.14 -3.74 -4.76
C LYS A 100 -10.87 -2.51 -5.62
N GLY A 101 -11.94 -1.94 -6.15
CA GLY A 101 -11.98 -0.58 -6.67
C GLY A 101 -11.94 0.49 -5.57
N PRO A 102 -12.09 1.78 -5.96
CA PRO A 102 -12.11 2.89 -5.01
C PRO A 102 -13.43 2.90 -4.22
N LEU A 103 -13.38 3.29 -2.93
CA LEU A 103 -14.55 3.41 -2.07
C LEU A 103 -14.70 4.86 -1.60
N THR A 104 -15.93 5.37 -1.58
CA THR A 104 -16.22 6.72 -1.10
C THR A 104 -16.11 6.74 0.42
N THR A 105 -15.30 7.67 0.95
CA THR A 105 -15.32 8.01 2.38
C THR A 105 -16.13 9.29 2.56
N PRO A 106 -17.26 9.29 3.28
CA PRO A 106 -18.01 10.51 3.56
C PRO A 106 -17.14 11.52 4.33
N ILE A 107 -17.12 12.78 3.91
CA ILE A 107 -16.37 13.84 4.60
C ILE A 107 -17.22 14.40 5.74
N GLY A 108 -16.70 14.40 6.97
CA GLY A 108 -17.25 15.18 8.09
C GLY A 108 -18.51 14.63 8.77
N GLY A 109 -18.93 13.40 8.48
CA GLY A 109 -20.11 12.78 9.08
C GLY A 109 -19.84 11.38 9.60
N GLY A 110 -19.67 11.24 10.93
CA GLY A 110 -19.95 10.08 11.80
C GLY A 110 -19.44 8.66 11.48
N ILE A 111 -18.97 8.37 10.27
CA ILE A 111 -18.56 7.04 9.81
C ILE A 111 -17.06 7.10 9.53
N ARG A 112 -16.30 6.19 10.15
CA ARG A 112 -14.87 6.01 9.88
C ARG A 112 -14.67 5.56 8.44
N SER A 113 -13.53 5.91 7.84
CA SER A 113 -13.17 5.50 6.48
C SER A 113 -13.34 4.00 6.27
N LEU A 114 -14.09 3.60 5.22
CA LEU A 114 -14.31 2.18 4.89
C LEU A 114 -13.00 1.47 4.56
N ASN A 115 -12.06 2.16 3.92
CA ASN A 115 -10.74 1.60 3.64
C ASN A 115 -9.99 1.33 4.95
N VAL A 116 -10.06 2.24 5.93
CA VAL A 116 -9.45 2.05 7.26
C VAL A 116 -10.14 0.92 8.02
N ALA A 117 -11.47 0.84 7.96
CA ALA A 117 -12.24 -0.24 8.59
C ALA A 117 -11.82 -1.61 8.05
N LEU A 118 -11.74 -1.78 6.72
CA LEU A 118 -11.26 -3.02 6.10
C LEU A 118 -9.86 -3.40 6.58
N ARG A 119 -8.95 -2.43 6.66
CA ARG A 119 -7.56 -2.66 7.11
C ARG A 119 -7.49 -3.09 8.57
N GLN A 120 -8.24 -2.43 9.45
CA GLN A 120 -8.23 -2.69 10.89
C GLN A 120 -8.95 -3.99 11.24
N GLU A 121 -10.15 -4.22 10.70
CA GLU A 121 -10.97 -5.41 11.00
C GLU A 121 -10.36 -6.72 10.47
N LEU A 122 -9.48 -6.63 9.48
CA LEU A 122 -8.75 -7.75 8.91
C LEU A 122 -7.26 -7.78 9.33
N ASP A 123 -6.83 -6.85 10.20
CA ASP A 123 -5.44 -6.67 10.66
C ASP A 123 -4.42 -6.67 9.50
N LEU A 124 -4.74 -5.99 8.40
CA LEU A 124 -3.89 -5.88 7.21
C LEU A 124 -2.80 -4.84 7.43
N TYR A 125 -1.85 -5.18 8.30
CA TYR A 125 -0.92 -4.25 8.94
C TYR A 125 0.14 -3.63 8.03
N VAL A 126 0.38 -4.19 6.84
CA VAL A 126 1.26 -3.60 5.82
C VAL A 126 0.42 -2.98 4.73
N CYS A 127 0.58 -1.67 4.49
CA CYS A 127 0.22 -1.05 3.22
C CYS A 127 1.48 -1.03 2.33
N LEU A 128 1.48 -1.87 1.29
CA LEU A 128 2.59 -2.03 0.35
C LEU A 128 2.36 -1.17 -0.89
N ARG A 129 3.31 -0.27 -1.19
CA ARG A 129 3.25 0.66 -2.32
C ARG A 129 4.56 0.64 -3.11
N PRO A 130 4.69 -0.23 -4.13
CA PRO A 130 5.77 -0.12 -5.09
C PRO A 130 5.54 1.09 -6.00
N VAL A 131 6.55 1.94 -6.13
CA VAL A 131 6.53 3.14 -6.97
C VAL A 131 7.74 3.09 -7.90
N ARG A 132 7.46 2.89 -9.18
CA ARG A 132 8.45 2.93 -10.26
C ARG A 132 7.94 3.76 -11.42
N TYR A 133 8.86 4.30 -12.20
CA TYR A 133 8.53 4.96 -13.46
C TYR A 133 8.21 3.95 -14.56
N PHE A 134 7.18 4.25 -15.34
CA PHE A 134 6.90 3.59 -16.62
C PHE A 134 7.36 4.50 -17.74
N GLN A 135 8.20 3.99 -18.63
CA GLN A 135 8.71 4.77 -19.74
C GLN A 135 7.55 5.36 -20.57
N GLY A 136 7.68 6.64 -20.92
CA GLY A 136 6.66 7.37 -21.66
C GLY A 136 5.66 8.12 -20.78
N VAL A 137 5.47 7.75 -19.50
CA VAL A 137 4.55 8.48 -18.60
C VAL A 137 5.01 9.95 -18.44
N PRO A 138 4.10 10.94 -18.54
CA PRO A 138 4.44 12.34 -18.33
C PRO A 138 4.72 12.59 -16.85
N SER A 139 5.86 13.19 -16.54
CA SER A 139 6.29 13.45 -15.15
C SER A 139 6.59 14.93 -14.94
N PRO A 140 6.32 15.48 -13.73
CA PRO A 140 6.69 16.83 -13.37
C PRO A 140 8.19 17.00 -13.03
N VAL A 141 8.97 15.91 -12.91
CA VAL A 141 10.39 15.97 -12.56
C VAL A 141 11.30 15.61 -13.73
N LYS A 142 12.58 15.98 -13.64
CA LYS A 142 13.55 15.81 -14.73
C LYS A 142 13.98 14.35 -14.95
N HIS A 143 14.09 13.58 -13.88
CA HIS A 143 14.65 12.21 -13.89
C HIS A 143 13.74 11.23 -13.13
N PRO A 144 12.48 11.02 -13.57
CA PRO A 144 11.59 10.07 -12.92
C PRO A 144 12.09 8.62 -13.01
N GLU A 145 12.90 8.29 -14.03
CA GLU A 145 13.50 6.97 -14.25
C GLU A 145 14.43 6.50 -13.13
N LEU A 146 14.89 7.43 -12.27
CA LEU A 146 15.71 7.11 -11.10
C LEU A 146 14.88 6.67 -9.88
N VAL A 147 13.55 6.75 -9.96
CA VAL A 147 12.64 6.34 -8.89
C VAL A 147 12.24 4.88 -9.08
N ASP A 148 12.76 4.03 -8.19
CA ASP A 148 12.33 2.64 -7.99
C ASP A 148 12.37 2.36 -6.49
N MET A 149 11.23 2.54 -5.83
CA MET A 149 11.10 2.41 -4.38
C MET A 149 9.92 1.53 -4.00
N VAL A 150 10.01 0.83 -2.87
CA VAL A 150 8.90 0.04 -2.32
C VAL A 150 8.63 0.47 -0.89
N ILE A 151 7.44 1.01 -0.65
CA ILE A 151 7.05 1.55 0.65
C ILE A 151 6.26 0.51 1.42
N PHE A 152 6.74 0.21 2.63
CA PHE A 152 6.07 -0.53 3.68
C PHE A 152 5.56 0.48 4.70
N ARG A 153 4.26 0.76 4.63
CA ARG A 153 3.56 1.65 5.54
C ARG A 153 2.84 0.84 6.62
N GLU A 154 3.08 1.17 7.88
CA GLU A 154 2.26 0.67 9.01
C GLU A 154 0.80 1.07 8.80
N ASN A 155 -0.15 0.15 8.99
CA ASN A 155 -1.52 0.32 8.50
C ASN A 155 -2.62 0.12 9.56
N THR A 156 -2.24 -0.04 10.84
CA THR A 156 -3.15 -0.42 11.94
C THR A 156 -3.08 0.50 13.17
N GLU A 157 -2.03 1.30 13.32
CA GLU A 157 -1.83 2.23 14.45
C GLU A 157 -1.66 3.68 13.95
N ASP A 158 -0.80 4.46 14.64
CA ASP A 158 -0.56 5.87 14.42
C ASP A 158 -1.85 6.70 14.64
N ILE A 159 -1.84 7.97 14.22
CA ILE A 159 -3.01 8.86 14.28
C ILE A 159 -4.21 8.32 13.48
N TYR A 160 -3.98 7.35 12.58
CA TYR A 160 -5.02 6.65 11.81
C TYR A 160 -5.87 5.71 12.67
N ALA A 161 -5.49 5.47 13.93
CA ALA A 161 -6.36 4.82 14.91
C ALA A 161 -7.71 5.54 15.08
N GLY A 162 -7.81 6.83 14.71
CA GLY A 162 -9.07 7.59 14.78
C GLY A 162 -9.56 7.77 16.21
N ILE A 163 -8.62 7.85 17.15
CA ILE A 163 -8.87 8.13 18.56
C ILE A 163 -8.73 9.63 18.76
N GLU A 164 -9.86 10.33 18.65
CA GLU A 164 -9.92 11.78 18.76
C GLU A 164 -11.20 12.25 19.44
N TYR A 165 -11.13 13.44 20.03
CA TYR A 165 -12.21 14.06 20.77
C TYR A 165 -12.43 15.47 20.27
N LYS A 166 -13.68 15.74 19.87
CA LYS A 166 -14.10 17.02 19.29
C LYS A 166 -13.99 18.14 20.31
N GLU A 167 -13.56 19.32 19.86
CA GLU A 167 -13.61 20.56 20.65
C GLU A 167 -15.01 20.81 21.24
N GLY A 168 -15.05 21.30 22.47
CA GLY A 168 -16.28 21.58 23.22
C GLY A 168 -17.03 20.37 23.81
N SER A 169 -16.68 19.14 23.41
CA SER A 169 -17.32 17.92 23.90
C SER A 169 -17.04 17.63 25.39
N GLU A 170 -17.91 16.87 26.06
CA GLU A 170 -17.68 16.48 27.45
C GLU A 170 -16.50 15.50 27.59
N GLU A 171 -16.26 14.70 26.55
CA GLU A 171 -15.15 13.76 26.46
C GLU A 171 -13.81 14.49 26.39
N VAL A 172 -13.66 15.51 25.53
CA VAL A 172 -12.39 16.25 25.42
C VAL A 172 -12.07 17.01 26.71
N LYS A 173 -13.08 17.53 27.43
CA LYS A 173 -12.90 18.17 28.74
C LYS A 173 -12.32 17.19 29.76
N LYS A 174 -12.81 15.94 29.79
CA LYS A 174 -12.26 14.90 30.68
C LYS A 174 -10.81 14.56 30.33
N VAL A 175 -10.50 14.43 29.04
CA VAL A 175 -9.13 14.14 28.59
C VAL A 175 -8.19 15.30 28.94
N LEU A 176 -8.60 16.55 28.71
CA LEU A 176 -7.82 17.73 29.08
C LEU A 176 -7.59 17.80 30.60
N ALA A 177 -8.63 17.57 31.40
CA ALA A 177 -8.54 17.56 32.85
C ALA A 177 -7.57 16.46 33.34
N PHE A 178 -7.64 15.25 32.79
CA PHE A 178 -6.69 14.18 33.09
C PHE A 178 -5.24 14.60 32.74
N LEU A 179 -5.01 15.11 31.52
CA LEU A 179 -3.69 15.53 31.08
C LEU A 179 -3.11 16.64 31.96
N GLN A 180 -3.93 17.61 32.38
CA GLN A 180 -3.47 18.75 33.18
C GLN A 180 -3.32 18.41 34.66
N ASN A 181 -4.31 17.75 35.26
CA ASN A 181 -4.38 17.54 36.71
C ASN A 181 -3.60 16.30 37.16
N GLU A 182 -3.61 15.22 36.39
CA GLU A 182 -2.95 13.97 36.76
C GLU A 182 -1.57 13.84 36.10
N MET A 183 -1.47 14.17 34.81
CA MET A 183 -0.22 14.04 34.06
C MET A 183 0.65 15.31 34.07
N GLY A 184 0.19 16.40 34.68
CA GLY A 184 0.94 17.65 34.84
C GLY A 184 1.28 18.35 33.51
N VAL A 185 0.52 18.12 32.44
CA VAL A 185 0.78 18.67 31.11
C VAL A 185 0.50 20.18 31.08
N LYS A 186 1.55 20.97 30.81
CA LYS A 186 1.48 22.45 30.70
C LYS A 186 1.67 22.97 29.27
N LYS A 187 1.82 22.07 28.29
CA LYS A 187 2.20 22.42 26.90
C LYS A 187 1.00 22.67 25.97
N ILE A 188 -0.22 22.40 26.42
CA ILE A 188 -1.42 22.68 25.63
C ILE A 188 -1.62 24.19 25.61
N ARG A 189 -1.44 24.81 24.44
CA ARG A 189 -1.40 26.28 24.30
C ARG A 189 -2.75 26.95 24.54
N PHE A 190 -3.84 26.30 24.13
CA PHE A 190 -5.21 26.80 24.17
C PHE A 190 -6.19 25.69 24.60
N PRO A 191 -6.16 25.22 25.87
CA PRO A 191 -6.92 24.05 26.30
C PRO A 191 -8.43 24.22 26.10
N GLU A 192 -8.99 25.41 26.32
CA GLU A 192 -10.43 25.68 26.22
C GLU A 192 -11.00 25.56 24.80
N THR A 193 -10.15 25.62 23.76
CA THR A 193 -10.58 25.62 22.36
C THR A 193 -9.81 24.59 21.53
N SER A 194 -9.38 23.49 22.15
CA SER A 194 -8.65 22.40 21.49
C SER A 194 -9.51 21.15 21.35
N GLY A 195 -9.48 20.54 20.15
CA GLY A 195 -9.71 19.10 20.01
C GLY A 195 -8.45 18.32 20.38
N ILE A 196 -8.57 17.04 20.73
CA ILE A 196 -7.43 16.20 21.11
C ILE A 196 -7.42 14.92 20.26
N GLY A 197 -6.27 14.60 19.67
CA GLY A 197 -6.01 13.33 19.00
C GLY A 197 -4.93 12.53 19.73
N ILE A 198 -5.01 11.20 19.67
CA ILE A 198 -4.06 10.27 20.29
C ILE A 198 -3.31 9.51 19.20
N LYS A 199 -1.97 9.51 19.27
CA LYS A 199 -1.08 8.80 18.35
C LYS A 199 -0.39 7.64 19.07
N PRO A 200 -0.96 6.42 19.08
CA PRO A 200 -0.26 5.23 19.54
C PRO A 200 0.72 4.72 18.48
N VAL A 201 1.89 4.27 18.92
CA VAL A 201 2.86 3.50 18.12
C VAL A 201 3.45 2.46 19.05
N SER A 202 3.33 1.17 18.71
CA SER A 202 3.80 0.08 19.56
C SER A 202 5.06 -0.60 19.04
N GLU A 203 5.71 -1.36 19.93
CA GLU A 203 6.83 -2.21 19.58
C GLU A 203 6.38 -3.33 18.63
N GLU A 204 5.27 -3.99 18.95
CA GLU A 204 4.72 -5.10 18.17
C GLU A 204 4.37 -4.67 16.74
N GLY A 205 3.66 -3.53 16.59
CA GLY A 205 3.30 -2.95 15.30
C GLY A 205 4.52 -2.54 14.48
N SER A 206 5.50 -1.90 15.12
CA SER A 206 6.74 -1.47 14.47
C SER A 206 7.58 -2.68 14.00
N LYS A 207 7.81 -3.66 14.88
CA LYS A 207 8.66 -4.82 14.57
C LYS A 207 8.04 -5.69 13.48
N ARG A 208 6.71 -5.93 13.49
CA ARG A 208 6.07 -6.71 12.42
C ARG A 208 6.15 -6.06 11.04
N LEU A 209 6.03 -4.73 10.98
CA LEU A 209 6.19 -3.99 9.72
C LEU A 209 7.63 -4.07 9.22
N VAL A 210 8.61 -3.73 10.06
CA VAL A 210 10.01 -3.67 9.66
C VAL A 210 10.53 -5.05 9.28
N ARG A 211 10.10 -6.11 10.00
CA ARG A 211 10.36 -7.50 9.62
C ARG A 211 9.90 -7.80 8.19
N ALA A 212 8.65 -7.47 7.86
CA ALA A 212 8.13 -7.68 6.51
C ALA A 212 8.91 -6.89 5.44
N ALA A 213 9.36 -5.67 5.76
CA ALA A 213 10.17 -4.86 4.85
C ALA A 213 11.57 -5.45 4.62
N VAL A 214 12.24 -5.94 5.67
CA VAL A 214 13.56 -6.60 5.57
C VAL A 214 13.45 -7.93 4.83
N GLU A 215 12.44 -8.75 5.15
CA GLU A 215 12.17 -10.00 4.43
C GLU A 215 11.91 -9.76 2.94
N TYR A 216 11.14 -8.72 2.60
CA TYR A 216 10.92 -8.30 1.22
C TYR A 216 12.23 -7.89 0.55
N ALA A 217 13.05 -7.09 1.21
CA ALA A 217 14.34 -6.65 0.67
C ALA A 217 15.27 -7.83 0.40
N ILE A 218 15.34 -8.82 1.31
CA ILE A 218 16.09 -10.07 1.12
C ILE A 218 15.55 -10.85 -0.07
N LYS A 219 14.23 -11.10 -0.11
CA LYS A 219 13.59 -11.92 -1.14
C LYS A 219 13.80 -11.35 -2.56
N HIS A 220 13.77 -10.03 -2.70
CA HIS A 220 13.85 -9.36 -4.00
C HIS A 220 15.23 -8.76 -4.30
N GLY A 221 16.25 -9.07 -3.48
CA GLY A 221 17.62 -8.58 -3.69
C GLY A 221 17.73 -7.05 -3.67
N ARG A 222 16.91 -6.38 -2.86
CA ARG A 222 16.95 -4.92 -2.68
C ARG A 222 18.14 -4.54 -1.80
N LYS A 223 18.67 -3.33 -1.97
CA LYS A 223 19.96 -2.92 -1.40
C LYS A 223 19.86 -2.34 0.01
N SER A 224 18.73 -1.71 0.33
CA SER A 224 18.56 -1.03 1.61
C SER A 224 17.11 -0.97 2.08
N VAL A 225 16.93 -0.87 3.40
CA VAL A 225 15.67 -0.53 4.06
C VAL A 225 15.88 0.79 4.80
N THR A 226 15.10 1.81 4.48
CA THR A 226 15.16 3.12 5.13
C THR A 226 13.98 3.30 6.08
N LEU A 227 14.26 3.45 7.37
CA LEU A 227 13.29 3.78 8.41
C LEU A 227 12.99 5.29 8.37
N VAL A 228 11.81 5.68 7.88
CA VAL A 228 11.43 7.09 7.78
C VAL A 228 10.61 7.50 9.01
N HIS A 229 11.02 8.57 9.69
CA HIS A 229 10.41 8.94 10.96
C HIS A 229 10.64 10.43 11.32
N LYS A 230 9.86 11.01 12.23
CA LYS A 230 10.07 12.36 12.81
C LYS A 230 10.46 12.28 14.29
N GLY A 231 11.38 11.35 14.59
CA GLY A 231 11.76 10.99 15.95
C GLY A 231 12.54 12.07 16.72
N ASN A 232 13.07 13.09 16.03
CA ASN A 232 13.68 14.24 16.69
C ASN A 232 12.67 15.10 17.47
N ILE A 233 11.41 15.13 17.02
CA ILE A 233 10.30 15.82 17.69
C ILE A 233 9.46 14.83 18.50
N MET A 234 9.06 13.70 17.89
CA MET A 234 8.19 12.70 18.50
C MET A 234 9.00 11.49 19.00
N LYS A 235 9.80 11.72 20.04
CA LYS A 235 10.80 10.75 20.53
C LYS A 235 10.22 9.39 20.95
N PHE A 236 9.04 9.39 21.56
CA PHE A 236 8.46 8.19 22.18
C PHE A 236 7.49 7.42 21.27
N THR A 237 7.27 7.90 20.04
CA THR A 237 6.46 7.21 19.03
C THR A 237 7.29 6.99 17.78
N GLU A 238 7.62 8.05 17.07
CA GLU A 238 8.43 7.97 15.84
C GLU A 238 9.90 7.69 16.10
N GLY A 239 10.45 8.19 17.20
CA GLY A 239 11.80 7.81 17.65
C GLY A 239 11.85 6.36 18.12
N ALA A 240 10.78 5.88 18.77
CA ALA A 240 10.66 4.49 19.19
C ALA A 240 10.55 3.54 17.98
N PHE A 241 9.73 3.88 16.97
CA PHE A 241 9.66 3.15 15.68
C PHE A 241 11.05 2.93 15.06
N LYS A 242 11.86 4.00 14.98
CA LYS A 242 13.25 3.91 14.48
C LYS A 242 14.07 2.90 15.28
N ASN A 243 14.05 3.01 16.61
CA ASN A 243 14.84 2.17 17.49
C ASN A 243 14.40 0.70 17.42
N TRP A 244 13.10 0.43 17.53
CA TRP A 244 12.55 -0.93 17.39
C TRP A 244 12.81 -1.54 16.00
N GLY A 245 12.83 -0.71 14.95
CA GLY A 245 13.21 -1.12 13.61
C GLY A 245 14.68 -1.57 13.51
N TYR A 246 15.60 -0.83 14.14
CA TYR A 246 16.99 -1.27 14.25
C TYR A 246 17.13 -2.54 15.09
N GLU A 247 16.45 -2.61 16.24
CA GLU A 247 16.49 -3.79 17.11
C GLU A 247 16.06 -5.06 16.39
N VAL A 248 14.92 -5.04 15.67
CA VAL A 248 14.45 -6.24 14.95
C VAL A 248 15.38 -6.60 13.80
N ALA A 249 15.94 -5.62 13.10
CA ALA A 249 16.92 -5.86 12.04
C ALA A 249 18.16 -6.59 12.58
N GLU A 250 18.72 -6.12 13.70
CA GLU A 250 19.90 -6.72 14.31
C GLU A 250 19.60 -8.08 14.96
N ALA A 251 18.47 -8.21 15.66
CA ALA A 251 18.12 -9.40 16.42
C ALA A 251 17.73 -10.59 15.53
N GLU A 252 17.08 -10.34 14.40
CA GLU A 252 16.53 -11.41 13.56
C GLU A 252 17.27 -11.58 12.23
N PHE A 253 18.01 -10.57 11.78
CA PHE A 253 18.64 -10.55 10.46
C PHE A 253 20.12 -10.14 10.48
N GLY A 254 20.79 -10.20 11.63
CA GLY A 254 22.17 -9.70 11.79
C GLY A 254 23.22 -10.28 10.83
N ASP A 255 23.01 -11.49 10.30
CA ASP A 255 23.88 -12.08 9.28
C ASP A 255 23.60 -11.53 7.86
N LYS A 256 22.44 -10.91 7.64
CA LYS A 256 21.98 -10.36 6.36
C LYS A 256 22.00 -8.84 6.28
N VAL A 257 22.10 -8.13 7.41
CA VAL A 257 22.00 -6.67 7.46
C VAL A 257 23.24 -6.02 8.05
N PHE A 258 23.41 -4.74 7.73
CA PHE A 258 24.28 -3.81 8.45
C PHE A 258 23.48 -2.54 8.75
N THR A 259 23.42 -2.15 10.03
CA THR A 259 22.54 -1.05 10.46
C THR A 259 23.32 0.24 10.68
N TRP A 260 22.66 1.39 10.54
CA TRP A 260 23.26 2.65 10.99
C TRP A 260 23.37 2.77 12.52
N ALA A 261 22.62 1.98 13.29
CA ALA A 261 22.86 1.85 14.72
C ALA A 261 24.19 1.12 15.02
N GLU A 262 24.56 0.10 14.23
CA GLU A 262 25.89 -0.52 14.26
C GLU A 262 26.97 0.45 13.79
N TYR A 263 26.72 1.16 12.69
CA TYR A 263 27.61 2.22 12.19
C TYR A 263 27.92 3.27 13.29
N ASP A 264 26.90 3.74 14.00
CA ASP A 264 27.07 4.75 15.06
C ASP A 264 27.92 4.21 16.22
N ARG A 265 27.73 2.94 16.62
CA ARG A 265 28.57 2.28 17.63
C ARG A 265 30.03 2.18 17.18
N ILE A 266 30.29 1.79 15.92
CA ILE A 266 31.65 1.72 15.37
C ILE A 266 32.28 3.11 15.30
N LYS A 267 31.51 4.12 14.86
CA LYS A 267 31.96 5.50 14.76
C LYS A 267 32.36 6.06 16.12
N GLU A 268 31.60 5.78 17.18
CA GLU A 268 31.91 6.19 18.54
C GLU A 268 33.18 5.52 19.07
N GLN A 269 33.38 4.23 18.79
CA GLN A 269 34.50 3.44 19.31
C GLN A 269 35.79 3.63 18.51
N SER A 270 35.71 3.78 17.18
CA SER A 270 36.84 3.66 16.25
C SER A 270 36.90 4.77 15.19
N GLY A 271 36.00 5.75 15.26
CA GLY A 271 36.00 6.92 14.36
C GLY A 271 35.26 6.69 13.04
N VAL A 272 35.06 7.80 12.31
CA VAL A 272 34.25 7.85 11.08
C VAL A 272 34.84 7.00 9.96
N ASP A 273 36.16 6.97 9.81
CA ASP A 273 36.81 6.19 8.75
C ASP A 273 36.60 4.69 8.92
N ALA A 274 36.65 4.18 10.16
CA ALA A 274 36.37 2.78 10.47
C ALA A 274 34.91 2.43 10.17
N ALA A 275 33.96 3.28 10.56
CA ALA A 275 32.54 3.07 10.29
C ALA A 275 32.23 3.07 8.78
N ASN A 276 32.83 4.00 8.03
CA ASN A 276 32.73 4.04 6.57
C ASN A 276 33.30 2.78 5.89
N GLN A 277 34.43 2.26 6.38
CA GLN A 277 35.01 1.02 5.88
C GLN A 277 34.12 -0.19 6.19
N ALA A 278 33.55 -0.26 7.40
CA ALA A 278 32.64 -1.33 7.79
C ALA A 278 31.38 -1.37 6.92
N GLN A 279 30.74 -0.23 6.66
CA GLN A 279 29.57 -0.19 5.77
C GLN A 279 29.95 -0.64 4.35
N LYS A 280 31.07 -0.14 3.79
CA LYS A 280 31.52 -0.54 2.45
C LYS A 280 31.81 -2.04 2.36
N ALA A 281 32.37 -2.64 3.41
CA ALA A 281 32.61 -4.08 3.46
C ALA A 281 31.26 -4.85 3.48
N ALA A 282 30.31 -4.42 4.30
CA ALA A 282 28.97 -5.01 4.36
C ALA A 282 28.24 -4.92 3.00
N GLU A 283 28.30 -3.78 2.32
CA GLU A 283 27.76 -3.60 0.97
C GLU A 283 28.41 -4.57 -0.03
N ALA A 284 29.74 -4.73 0.03
CA ALA A 284 30.48 -5.65 -0.84
C ALA A 284 30.16 -7.14 -0.57
N GLU A 285 29.81 -7.48 0.67
CA GLU A 285 29.30 -8.81 1.07
C GLU A 285 27.83 -9.04 0.67
N GLY A 286 27.16 -8.02 0.13
CA GLY A 286 25.76 -8.09 -0.27
C GLY A 286 24.79 -7.98 0.91
N LYS A 287 25.22 -7.45 2.06
CA LYS A 287 24.32 -7.16 3.18
C LYS A 287 23.38 -6.01 2.83
N ILE A 288 22.16 -6.09 3.33
CA ILE A 288 21.16 -5.01 3.21
C ILE A 288 21.50 -3.92 4.21
N ILE A 289 21.58 -2.69 3.74
CA ILE A 289 21.81 -1.53 4.62
C ILE A 289 20.49 -1.10 5.24
N VAL A 290 20.37 -1.23 6.56
CA VAL A 290 19.24 -0.67 7.31
C VAL A 290 19.65 0.69 7.84
N LYS A 291 18.98 1.73 7.37
CA LYS A 291 19.29 3.13 7.66
C LYS A 291 18.04 3.90 8.05
N ASP A 292 18.17 5.17 8.40
CA ASP A 292 17.03 6.02 8.74
C ASP A 292 17.10 7.40 8.06
N ALA A 293 15.93 8.02 7.90
CA ALA A 293 15.83 9.39 7.42
C ALA A 293 14.71 10.12 8.15
N ILE A 294 14.97 11.39 8.49
CA ILE A 294 13.93 12.24 9.08
C ILE A 294 12.87 12.55 8.01
N ALA A 295 11.58 12.40 8.32
CA ALA A 295 10.48 12.43 7.34
C ALA A 295 10.46 13.67 6.41
N ASP A 296 10.71 14.87 6.94
CA ASP A 296 10.78 16.10 6.13
C ASP A 296 12.04 16.18 5.25
N ILE A 297 13.13 15.54 5.66
CA ILE A 297 14.33 15.38 4.85
C ILE A 297 14.10 14.30 3.78
N ALA A 298 13.44 13.19 4.12
CA ALA A 298 13.10 12.14 3.17
C ALA A 298 12.27 12.69 2.00
N LEU A 299 11.26 13.54 2.27
CA LEU A 299 10.47 14.21 1.22
C LEU A 299 11.31 15.08 0.26
N GLN A 300 12.43 15.64 0.72
CA GLN A 300 13.36 16.38 -0.14
C GLN A 300 14.32 15.43 -0.87
N GLN A 301 14.79 14.39 -0.21
CA GLN A 301 15.80 13.48 -0.75
C GLN A 301 15.22 12.53 -1.79
N VAL A 302 13.95 12.14 -1.71
CA VAL A 302 13.32 11.36 -2.80
C VAL A 302 13.28 12.14 -4.13
N LEU A 303 13.27 13.47 -4.09
CA LEU A 303 13.39 14.31 -5.28
C LEU A 303 14.84 14.51 -5.74
N THR A 304 15.75 14.78 -4.80
CA THR A 304 17.12 15.22 -5.10
C THR A 304 18.13 14.09 -5.21
N ARG A 305 17.86 12.97 -4.55
CA ARG A 305 18.71 11.77 -4.42
C ARG A 305 17.86 10.48 -4.42
N PRO A 306 16.95 10.28 -5.40
CA PRO A 306 16.04 9.13 -5.41
C PRO A 306 16.78 7.78 -5.35
N THR A 307 17.95 7.68 -5.98
CA THR A 307 18.77 6.46 -6.02
C THR A 307 19.31 6.00 -4.66
N ASP A 308 19.22 6.84 -3.63
CA ASP A 308 19.62 6.46 -2.28
C ASP A 308 18.52 5.68 -1.55
N PHE A 309 17.30 5.66 -2.04
CA PHE A 309 16.20 4.93 -1.44
C PHE A 309 15.89 3.69 -2.26
N ASP A 310 15.45 2.66 -1.56
CA ASP A 310 15.09 1.40 -2.17
C ASP A 310 13.81 0.88 -1.49
N VAL A 311 13.92 0.09 -0.42
CA VAL A 311 12.79 -0.21 0.46
C VAL A 311 12.68 0.87 1.53
N ILE A 312 11.46 1.33 1.81
CA ILE A 312 11.16 2.32 2.84
C ILE A 312 10.19 1.69 3.83
N ALA A 313 10.50 1.70 5.13
CA ALA A 313 9.56 1.31 6.18
C ALA A 313 9.21 2.53 7.04
N THR A 314 7.93 2.79 7.25
CA THR A 314 7.47 4.00 7.93
C THR A 314 6.11 3.85 8.58
N LEU A 315 5.81 4.72 9.54
CA LEU A 315 4.50 4.82 10.19
C LEU A 315 3.40 5.28 9.23
N ASN A 316 2.15 5.04 9.63
CA ASN A 316 0.95 5.20 8.83
C ASN A 316 0.85 6.57 8.14
N LEU A 317 0.96 7.67 8.89
CA LEU A 317 0.80 9.02 8.33
C LEU A 317 1.94 9.40 7.37
N ASN A 318 3.18 9.12 7.75
CA ASN A 318 4.33 9.40 6.89
C ASN A 318 4.28 8.57 5.61
N GLY A 319 3.84 7.31 5.71
CA GLY A 319 3.68 6.42 4.56
C GLY A 319 2.65 6.93 3.57
N ASP A 320 1.52 7.47 4.05
CA ASP A 320 0.50 8.12 3.23
C ASP A 320 1.10 9.26 2.38
N TYR A 321 1.74 10.21 3.06
CA TYR A 321 2.29 11.39 2.40
C TYR A 321 3.41 11.05 1.44
N LEU A 322 4.30 10.13 1.84
CA LEU A 322 5.45 9.75 1.02
C LEU A 322 5.04 8.93 -0.20
N SER A 323 4.06 8.02 -0.08
CA SER A 323 3.57 7.25 -1.22
C SER A 323 2.91 8.14 -2.27
N ASP A 324 2.11 9.11 -1.83
CA ASP A 324 1.44 10.04 -2.73
C ASP A 324 2.44 10.99 -3.40
N ALA A 325 3.44 11.49 -2.65
CA ALA A 325 4.50 12.33 -3.19
C ALA A 325 5.33 11.59 -4.25
N LEU A 326 5.70 10.32 -4.00
CA LEU A 326 6.44 9.49 -4.93
C LEU A 326 5.60 9.14 -6.18
N ALA A 327 4.32 8.80 -6.01
CA ALA A 327 3.42 8.57 -7.13
C ALA A 327 3.29 9.81 -8.01
N ALA A 328 3.18 11.01 -7.43
CA ALA A 328 3.18 12.27 -8.17
C ALA A 328 4.50 12.51 -8.91
N GLN A 329 5.63 12.21 -8.28
CA GLN A 329 6.96 12.36 -8.87
C GLN A 329 7.11 11.52 -10.15
N VAL A 330 6.63 10.28 -10.17
CA VAL A 330 6.72 9.42 -11.37
C VAL A 330 5.59 9.67 -12.39
N GLY A 331 4.72 10.66 -12.16
CA GLY A 331 3.53 10.90 -12.99
C GLY A 331 2.43 9.86 -12.82
N GLY A 332 2.53 9.03 -11.78
CA GLY A 332 1.74 7.83 -11.57
C GLY A 332 0.51 7.97 -10.68
N ILE A 333 0.02 9.19 -10.39
CA ILE A 333 -1.12 9.40 -9.46
C ILE A 333 -2.34 8.52 -9.83
N GLY A 334 -2.63 8.38 -11.12
CA GLY A 334 -3.74 7.57 -11.62
C GLY A 334 -3.44 6.07 -11.79
N ILE A 335 -2.17 5.66 -11.68
CA ILE A 335 -1.74 4.28 -11.96
C ILE A 335 -0.95 3.63 -10.82
N ALA A 336 -0.73 4.32 -9.70
CA ALA A 336 -0.05 3.74 -8.56
C ALA A 336 -0.81 2.50 -8.07
N PRO A 337 -0.13 1.37 -7.82
CA PRO A 337 -0.77 0.19 -7.24
C PRO A 337 -0.72 0.23 -5.71
N GLY A 338 -1.45 -0.68 -5.07
CA GLY A 338 -1.47 -0.81 -3.63
C GLY A 338 -2.01 -2.15 -3.15
N ALA A 339 -1.42 -2.64 -2.07
CA ALA A 339 -1.89 -3.81 -1.34
C ALA A 339 -1.91 -3.55 0.16
N ASN A 340 -2.88 -4.15 0.85
CA ASN A 340 -2.98 -4.19 2.30
C ASN A 340 -2.82 -5.64 2.71
N ILE A 341 -1.75 -5.99 3.41
CA ILE A 341 -1.32 -7.38 3.60
C ILE A 341 -1.08 -7.65 5.09
N ASN A 342 -1.55 -8.80 5.56
CA ASN A 342 -1.10 -9.43 6.78
C ASN A 342 -0.19 -10.62 6.41
N TYR A 343 1.13 -10.43 6.47
CA TYR A 343 2.07 -11.50 6.11
C TYR A 343 2.08 -12.67 7.11
N VAL A 344 1.54 -12.49 8.33
CA VAL A 344 1.43 -13.54 9.34
C VAL A 344 0.28 -14.49 9.00
N THR A 345 -0.86 -13.94 8.60
CA THR A 345 -2.08 -14.70 8.32
C THR A 345 -2.33 -14.94 6.84
N GLY A 346 -1.46 -14.45 5.95
CA GLY A 346 -1.58 -14.54 4.49
C GLY A 346 -2.71 -13.71 3.88
N HIS A 347 -3.53 -13.00 4.68
CA HIS A 347 -4.65 -12.22 4.16
C HIS A 347 -4.16 -10.99 3.40
N ALA A 348 -4.80 -10.68 2.28
CA ALA A 348 -4.44 -9.53 1.46
C ALA A 348 -5.66 -8.91 0.76
N ILE A 349 -5.70 -7.58 0.73
CA ILE A 349 -6.59 -6.80 -0.15
C ILE A 349 -5.74 -5.93 -1.06
N PHE A 350 -5.81 -6.20 -2.36
CA PHE A 350 -5.25 -5.36 -3.42
C PHE A 350 -6.25 -4.27 -3.79
N GLU A 351 -5.80 -3.04 -4.04
CA GLU A 351 -6.74 -1.92 -4.19
C GLU A 351 -6.37 -0.86 -5.22
N ALA A 352 -7.40 -0.25 -5.81
CA ALA A 352 -7.29 1.08 -6.38
C ALA A 352 -6.80 2.07 -5.31
N THR A 353 -5.97 3.02 -5.72
CA THR A 353 -5.27 3.92 -4.80
C THR A 353 -5.79 5.33 -4.87
N HIS A 354 -6.40 5.67 -6.00
CA HIS A 354 -7.08 6.93 -6.24
C HIS A 354 -8.50 6.93 -5.65
N GLY A 355 -9.12 8.11 -5.60
CA GLY A 355 -10.52 8.27 -5.21
C GLY A 355 -11.51 7.79 -6.27
N THR A 356 -12.80 7.99 -5.99
CA THR A 356 -13.92 7.47 -6.80
C THR A 356 -14.25 8.31 -8.03
N ALA A 357 -13.78 9.57 -8.08
CA ALA A 357 -13.94 10.51 -9.19
C ALA A 357 -15.36 10.51 -9.82
N PRO A 358 -16.43 10.76 -9.04
CA PRO A 358 -17.82 10.52 -9.44
C PRO A 358 -18.26 11.25 -10.72
N LYS A 359 -17.63 12.39 -11.05
CA LYS A 359 -17.89 13.13 -12.30
C LYS A 359 -17.59 12.33 -13.59
N TYR A 360 -16.81 11.26 -13.49
CA TYR A 360 -16.43 10.41 -14.63
C TYR A 360 -17.04 9.00 -14.55
N ALA A 361 -17.93 8.75 -13.59
CA ALA A 361 -18.55 7.44 -13.44
C ALA A 361 -19.38 7.08 -14.68
N ASP A 362 -19.21 5.85 -15.16
CA ASP A 362 -19.91 5.26 -16.31
C ASP A 362 -19.68 6.00 -17.65
N LEU A 363 -18.62 6.81 -17.74
CA LEU A 363 -18.25 7.51 -18.98
C LEU A 363 -17.19 6.75 -19.79
N ASP A 364 -16.62 5.68 -19.25
CA ASP A 364 -15.59 4.86 -19.92
C ASP A 364 -14.34 5.68 -20.32
N VAL A 365 -13.95 6.67 -19.50
CA VAL A 365 -12.81 7.56 -19.79
C VAL A 365 -11.63 7.38 -18.86
N VAL A 366 -11.84 6.85 -17.65
CA VAL A 366 -10.82 6.80 -16.60
C VAL A 366 -9.71 5.80 -16.89
N ASN A 367 -8.53 6.04 -16.31
CA ASN A 367 -7.40 5.12 -16.41
C ASN A 367 -7.58 3.92 -15.48
N PRO A 368 -7.61 2.66 -15.99
CA PRO A 368 -7.71 1.48 -15.13
C PRO A 368 -6.36 1.02 -14.55
N GLY A 369 -5.26 1.71 -14.86
CA GLY A 369 -3.90 1.26 -14.56
C GLY A 369 -3.64 0.95 -13.08
N SER A 370 -4.24 1.71 -12.15
CA SER A 370 -4.08 1.46 -10.71
C SER A 370 -4.61 0.09 -10.29
N VAL A 371 -5.82 -0.29 -10.71
CA VAL A 371 -6.41 -1.60 -10.37
C VAL A 371 -5.75 -2.73 -11.16
N ILE A 372 -5.37 -2.49 -12.42
CA ILE A 372 -4.60 -3.46 -13.20
C ILE A 372 -3.28 -3.78 -12.47
N LEU A 373 -2.51 -2.77 -12.07
CA LEU A 373 -1.23 -2.94 -11.40
C LEU A 373 -1.37 -3.48 -9.98
N SER A 374 -2.44 -3.15 -9.26
CA SER A 374 -2.78 -3.83 -8.00
C SER A 374 -3.14 -5.30 -8.22
N GLY A 375 -3.78 -5.62 -9.35
CA GLY A 375 -4.00 -7.00 -9.79
C GLY A 375 -2.69 -7.71 -10.17
N VAL A 376 -1.69 -7.00 -10.69
CA VAL A 376 -0.33 -7.54 -10.88
C VAL A 376 0.28 -7.94 -9.54
N MET A 377 0.23 -7.05 -8.53
CA MET A 377 0.69 -7.38 -7.18
C MET A 377 -0.07 -8.59 -6.60
N MET A 378 -1.36 -8.73 -6.92
CA MET A 378 -2.16 -9.90 -6.52
C MET A 378 -1.64 -11.17 -7.18
N LEU A 379 -1.39 -11.17 -8.48
CA LEU A 379 -0.85 -12.32 -9.21
C LEU A 379 0.53 -12.72 -8.67
N GLU A 380 1.41 -11.77 -8.38
CA GLU A 380 2.72 -12.02 -7.75
C GLU A 380 2.55 -12.66 -6.35
N HIS A 381 1.58 -12.18 -5.57
CA HIS A 381 1.26 -12.75 -4.26
C HIS A 381 0.70 -14.17 -4.34
N LEU A 382 -0.02 -14.50 -5.41
CA LEU A 382 -0.49 -15.85 -5.73
C LEU A 382 0.63 -16.75 -6.29
N GLY A 383 1.82 -16.21 -6.55
CA GLY A 383 2.94 -16.91 -7.18
C GLY A 383 2.78 -17.10 -8.68
N TRP A 384 1.94 -16.30 -9.34
CA TRP A 384 1.62 -16.38 -10.77
C TRP A 384 2.43 -15.34 -11.57
N GLN A 385 3.75 -15.41 -11.46
CA GLN A 385 4.67 -14.39 -11.99
C GLN A 385 4.56 -14.21 -13.51
N GLU A 386 4.38 -15.30 -14.26
CA GLU A 386 4.32 -15.27 -15.72
C GLU A 386 3.13 -14.41 -16.21
N ALA A 387 1.99 -14.46 -15.52
CA ALA A 387 0.83 -13.62 -15.84
C ALA A 387 1.07 -12.16 -15.43
N ALA A 388 1.72 -11.91 -14.29
CA ALA A 388 2.12 -10.57 -13.86
C ALA A 388 3.05 -9.89 -14.89
N ASP A 389 4.06 -10.61 -15.37
CA ASP A 389 5.04 -10.11 -16.34
C ASP A 389 4.40 -9.74 -17.68
N LEU A 390 3.41 -10.52 -18.16
CA LEU A 390 2.66 -10.20 -19.37
C LEU A 390 1.91 -8.86 -19.24
N ILE A 391 1.31 -8.58 -18.08
CA ILE A 391 0.59 -7.32 -17.84
C ILE A 391 1.56 -6.15 -17.80
N TYR A 392 2.70 -6.29 -17.11
CA TYR A 392 3.75 -5.25 -17.11
C TYR A 392 4.18 -4.92 -18.54
N LYS A 393 4.48 -5.93 -19.34
CA LYS A 393 4.86 -5.77 -20.75
C LYS A 393 3.74 -5.10 -21.57
N GLY A 394 2.50 -5.55 -21.42
CA GLY A 394 1.36 -5.00 -22.14
C GLY A 394 1.12 -3.52 -21.81
N LEU A 395 1.24 -3.14 -20.53
CA LEU A 395 1.12 -1.75 -20.08
C LEU A 395 2.28 -0.89 -20.60
N GLU A 396 3.53 -1.34 -20.43
CA GLU A 396 4.71 -0.61 -20.90
C GLU A 396 4.66 -0.34 -22.40
N ILE A 397 4.30 -1.34 -23.21
CA ILE A 397 4.17 -1.19 -24.66
C ILE A 397 3.03 -0.22 -25.01
N SER A 398 1.87 -0.33 -24.34
CA SER A 398 0.71 0.54 -24.63
C SER A 398 1.00 2.02 -24.31
N ILE A 399 1.64 2.28 -23.17
CA ILE A 399 2.05 3.62 -22.75
C ILE A 399 3.14 4.16 -23.68
N ASN A 400 4.17 3.37 -24.01
CA ASN A 400 5.24 3.78 -24.93
C ASN A 400 4.72 4.09 -26.35
N ASN A 401 3.70 3.37 -26.81
CA ASN A 401 2.99 3.65 -28.06
C ASN A 401 2.09 4.91 -27.98
N LYS A 402 2.07 5.60 -26.84
CA LYS A 402 1.22 6.76 -26.55
C LYS A 402 -0.27 6.50 -26.81
N THR A 403 -0.71 5.25 -26.69
CA THR A 403 -2.12 4.88 -26.78
C THR A 403 -2.63 4.75 -25.35
N VAL A 404 -3.26 5.82 -24.85
CA VAL A 404 -3.48 6.03 -23.42
C VAL A 404 -4.83 6.70 -23.16
N THR A 405 -5.31 6.63 -21.93
CA THR A 405 -6.53 7.34 -21.50
C THR A 405 -6.32 8.85 -21.39
N TYR A 406 -7.42 9.59 -21.29
CA TYR A 406 -7.44 11.07 -21.36
C TYR A 406 -6.49 11.78 -20.39
N ASP A 407 -6.23 11.18 -19.23
CA ASP A 407 -5.41 11.72 -18.16
C ASP A 407 -3.94 11.85 -18.57
N PHE A 408 -3.43 10.89 -19.34
CA PHE A 408 -2.12 10.94 -19.97
C PHE A 408 -2.14 11.63 -21.33
N ALA A 409 -3.17 11.39 -22.16
CA ALA A 409 -3.24 11.93 -23.52
C ALA A 409 -3.11 13.46 -23.54
N ARG A 410 -3.78 14.15 -22.61
CA ARG A 410 -3.73 15.62 -22.47
C ARG A 410 -2.36 16.20 -22.05
N LEU A 411 -1.42 15.35 -21.65
CA LEU A 411 -0.07 15.70 -21.19
C LEU A 411 1.03 15.21 -22.14
N MET A 412 0.65 14.53 -23.23
CA MET A 412 1.58 13.93 -24.20
C MET A 412 1.38 14.53 -25.59
N ASP A 413 2.47 14.91 -26.23
CA ASP A 413 2.42 15.28 -27.65
C ASP A 413 2.21 14.04 -28.53
N GLY A 414 1.22 14.09 -29.42
CA GLY A 414 0.94 13.04 -30.40
C GLY A 414 0.37 11.74 -29.81
N ALA A 415 -0.30 11.81 -28.65
CA ALA A 415 -0.98 10.66 -28.08
C ALA A 415 -2.28 10.31 -28.83
N THR A 416 -2.59 9.02 -28.85
CA THR A 416 -3.91 8.50 -29.23
C THR A 416 -4.71 8.31 -27.96
N GLU A 417 -5.67 9.21 -27.71
CA GLU A 417 -6.61 9.09 -26.60
C GLU A 417 -7.58 7.93 -26.86
N VAL A 418 -7.70 7.02 -25.90
CA VAL A 418 -8.62 5.89 -25.93
C VAL A 418 -9.48 5.83 -24.66
N LYS A 419 -10.59 5.12 -24.73
CA LYS A 419 -11.46 4.84 -23.59
C LYS A 419 -10.81 3.92 -22.56
N CYS A 420 -11.40 3.82 -21.36
CA CYS A 420 -10.97 2.87 -20.32
C CYS A 420 -10.99 1.42 -20.84
N SER A 421 -12.11 1.03 -21.47
CA SER A 421 -12.30 -0.30 -22.07
C SER A 421 -11.33 -0.59 -23.23
N GLU A 422 -11.12 0.39 -24.10
CA GLU A 422 -10.20 0.31 -25.25
C GLU A 422 -8.74 0.24 -24.80
N PHE A 423 -8.36 0.97 -23.74
CA PHE A 423 -7.02 0.87 -23.16
C PHE A 423 -6.74 -0.56 -22.67
N ALA A 424 -7.71 -1.23 -22.04
CA ALA A 424 -7.59 -2.65 -21.69
C ALA A 424 -7.40 -3.53 -22.94
N ASP A 425 -8.10 -3.26 -24.05
CA ASP A 425 -7.91 -4.00 -25.31
C ASP A 425 -6.48 -3.85 -25.84
N HIS A 426 -5.92 -2.64 -25.77
CA HIS A 426 -4.55 -2.37 -26.17
C HIS A 426 -3.53 -3.07 -25.27
N VAL A 427 -3.74 -3.07 -23.96
CA VAL A 427 -2.88 -3.81 -23.01
C VAL A 427 -2.90 -5.31 -23.34
N ILE A 428 -4.09 -5.90 -23.51
CA ILE A 428 -4.27 -7.33 -23.85
C ILE A 428 -3.58 -7.68 -25.17
N LYS A 429 -3.76 -6.83 -26.20
CA LYS A 429 -3.13 -7.02 -27.51
C LYS A 429 -1.59 -7.01 -27.42
N ASN A 430 -1.03 -6.24 -26.49
CA ASN A 430 0.41 -6.02 -26.36
C ASN A 430 1.12 -6.99 -25.38
N MET A 431 0.39 -7.90 -24.72
CA MET A 431 0.98 -8.95 -23.87
C MET A 431 1.97 -9.84 -24.63
#